data_AF-A0A453A5P5-F1
#
_entry.id   AF-A0A453A5P5-F1
#
_cell.length_a   1.000
_cell.length_b   1.000
_cell.length_c   1.000
_cell.angle_alpha   90.00
_cell.angle_beta   90.00
_cell.angle_gamma   90.00
#
_symmetry.space_group_name_H-M   'P 1'
#
loop_
_entity.id
_entity.type
_entity.pdbx_description
1 polymer ?
#
loop_
_entity_poly.entity_id
_entity_poly.type
_entity_poly.pdbx_seq_one_letter_code
_entity_poly.pdbx_strand_id
1 'polypeptide(L)' 'GMDPVNERKMFQQLVRAASQLNTPQCFLLTPKLLPDLEYSDACSILNIMNGPWIEKPANAWRGGDSWRSVMGLAGSGN' A
#
# COMPACT_ATOMS: atom_id res chain seq x y z
N GLY A 1 -22.35 -3.61 0.98
CA GLY A 1 -21.09 -2.86 1.16
C GLY A 1 -21.43 -1.42 1.49
N MET A 2 -20.48 -0.68 2.08
CA MET A 2 -20.64 0.75 2.30
C MET A 2 -20.53 1.49 0.96
N ASP A 3 -21.22 2.62 0.82
CA ASP A 3 -21.00 3.51 -0.32
C ASP A 3 -19.61 4.16 -0.23
N PRO A 4 -19.06 4.66 -1.35
CA PRO A 4 -17.70 5.21 -1.39
C PRO A 4 -17.45 6.36 -0.41
N VAL A 5 -18.48 7.16 -0.08
CA VAL A 5 -18.33 8.30 0.84
C VAL A 5 -18.17 7.79 2.27
N ASN A 6 -19.01 6.84 2.68
CA ASN A 6 -18.93 6.27 4.01
C ASN A 6 -17.69 5.40 4.20
N GLU A 7 -17.28 4.61 3.22
CA GLU A 7 -16.03 3.85 3.28
C GLU A 7 -14.82 4.76 3.50
N ARG A 8 -14.76 5.91 2.79
CA ARG A 8 -13.67 6.88 2.97
C ARG A 8 -13.64 7.44 4.40
N LYS A 9 -14.80 7.84 4.93
CA LYS A 9 -14.90 8.34 6.30
C LYS A 9 -14.46 7.28 7.31
N MET A 10 -14.90 6.04 7.11
CA MET A 10 -14.56 4.92 7.99
C MET A 10 -13.05 4.63 7.95
N PHE A 11 -12.45 4.59 6.75
CA PHE A 11 -11.01 4.44 6.56
C PHE A 11 -10.23 5.55 7.29
N GLN A 12 -10.64 6.81 7.14
CA GLN A 12 -9.97 7.93 7.82
C GLN A 12 -10.03 7.84 9.34
N GLN A 13 -11.18 7.42 9.90
CA GLN A 13 -11.29 7.19 11.34
C GLN A 13 -10.36 6.05 11.79
N LEU A 14 -10.30 4.97 11.02
CA LEU A 14 -9.41 3.84 11.30
C LEU A 14 -7.93 4.25 11.28
N VAL A 15 -7.49 4.97 10.24
CA VAL A 15 -6.11 5.47 10.15
C VAL A 15 -5.78 6.38 11.33
N ARG A 16 -6.66 7.32 11.68
CA ARG A 16 -6.45 8.22 12.83
C ARG A 16 -6.37 7.49 14.16
N ALA A 17 -7.18 6.46 14.38
CA ALA A 17 -7.16 5.68 15.61
C ALA A 17 -5.92 4.79 15.70
N ALA A 18 -5.56 4.09 14.62
CA ALA A 18 -4.44 3.16 14.60
C ALA A 18 -3.06 3.83 14.60
N SER A 19 -2.98 5.12 14.25
CA SER A 19 -1.72 5.88 14.17
C SER A 19 -1.35 6.59 15.48
N GLN A 20 -2.11 6.39 16.57
CA GLN A 20 -1.82 7.03 17.86
C GLN A 20 -0.69 6.32 18.60
N LEU A 21 -0.05 7.04 19.53
CA LEU A 21 0.95 6.44 20.40
C LEU A 21 0.28 5.41 21.32
N ASN A 22 0.95 4.28 21.54
CA ASN A 22 0.47 3.18 22.38
C ASN A 22 -0.81 2.48 21.88
N THR A 23 -1.17 2.61 20.61
CA THR A 23 -2.21 1.77 20.01
C THR A 23 -1.62 0.51 19.37
N PRO A 24 -2.32 -0.64 19.43
CA PRO A 24 -1.89 -1.84 18.73
C PRO A 24 -1.74 -1.62 17.23
N GLN A 25 -0.81 -2.35 16.61
CA GLN A 25 -0.68 -2.36 15.15
C GLN A 25 -1.94 -2.94 14.51
N CYS A 26 -2.50 -2.23 13.52
CA CYS A 26 -3.69 -2.65 12.78
C CYS A 26 -3.30 -3.06 11.35
N PHE A 27 -3.66 -4.29 10.96
CA PHE A 27 -3.58 -4.75 9.57
C PHE A 27 -4.95 -4.65 8.92
N LEU A 28 -5.10 -3.71 7.99
CA LEU A 28 -6.30 -3.59 7.18
C LEU A 28 -6.14 -4.36 5.87
N LEU A 29 -6.87 -5.47 5.73
CA LEU A 29 -7.04 -6.13 4.44
C LEU A 29 -8.25 -5.54 3.73
N THR A 30 -8.03 -4.84 2.62
CA THR A 30 -9.12 -4.33 1.77
C THR A 30 -8.98 -4.87 0.34
N PRO A 31 -10.03 -5.51 -0.22
CA PRO A 31 -10.07 -5.85 -1.64
C PRO A 31 -10.47 -4.65 -2.51
N LYS A 32 -10.88 -3.53 -1.89
CA LYS A 32 -11.41 -2.34 -2.57
C LYS A 32 -10.44 -1.19 -2.44
N LEU A 33 -9.91 -0.74 -3.58
CA LEU A 33 -9.07 0.45 -3.69
C LEU A 33 -9.97 1.65 -3.95
N LEU A 34 -10.16 2.49 -2.94
CA LEU A 34 -10.76 3.81 -3.15
C LEU A 34 -9.66 4.77 -3.60
N PRO A 35 -9.88 5.57 -4.65
CA PRO A 35 -8.93 6.59 -5.04
C PRO A 35 -8.84 7.69 -3.97
N ASP A 36 -7.70 8.37 -3.91
CA ASP A 36 -7.47 9.57 -3.08
C ASP A 36 -7.70 9.36 -1.57
N LEU A 37 -7.34 8.18 -1.05
CA LEU A 37 -7.31 7.97 0.40
C LEU A 37 -6.12 8.72 1.01
N GLU A 38 -6.37 9.44 2.09
CA GLU A 38 -5.29 10.08 2.87
C GLU A 38 -4.67 9.05 3.81
N TYR A 39 -3.36 8.89 3.73
CA TYR A 39 -2.60 7.99 4.59
C TYR A 39 -1.77 8.82 5.58
N SER A 40 -1.61 8.31 6.80
CA SER A 40 -0.64 8.86 7.75
C SER A 40 0.76 8.34 7.45
N ASP A 41 1.81 9.07 7.87
CA ASP A 41 3.20 8.60 7.81
C ASP A 41 3.44 7.31 8.61
N ALA A 42 2.58 7.02 9.60
CA ALA A 42 2.58 5.76 10.34
C ALA A 42 1.99 4.58 9.54
N CYS A 43 1.41 4.83 8.36
CA CYS A 43 0.76 3.81 7.55
C CYS A 43 1.73 3.23 6.51
N SER A 44 1.80 1.90 6.45
CA SER A 44 2.55 1.17 5.42
C SER A 44 1.58 0.44 4.49
N ILE A 45 1.73 0.65 3.18
CA ILE A 45 0.90 0.00 2.16
C ILE A 45 1.66 -1.20 1.60
N LEU A 46 1.08 -2.39 1.74
CA LEU A 46 1.62 -3.62 1.16
C LEU A 46 0.70 -4.09 0.03
N ASN A 47 1.23 -4.13 -1.20
CA ASN A 47 0.53 -4.68 -2.36
C ASN A 47 1.04 -6.11 -2.60
N ILE A 48 0.15 -7.09 -2.42
CA ILE A 48 0.45 -8.49 -2.68
C ILE A 48 0.03 -8.81 -4.12
N MET A 49 1.00 -9.07 -4.98
CA MET A 49 0.79 -9.41 -6.38
C MET A 49 1.05 -10.90 -6.58
N ASN A 50 0.10 -11.62 -7.16
CA ASN A 50 0.22 -13.05 -7.48
C ASN A 50 -0.18 -13.34 -8.94
N GLY A 51 0.22 -14.51 -9.45
CA GLY A 51 -0.16 -14.99 -10.77
C GLY A 51 1.00 -15.13 -11.77
N PRO A 52 0.74 -15.73 -12.95
CA PRO A 52 1.79 -16.12 -13.90
C PRO A 52 2.55 -14.93 -14.50
N TRP A 53 1.97 -13.73 -14.48
CA TRP A 53 2.61 -12.52 -15.03
C TRP A 53 3.54 -11.81 -14.05
N ILE A 54 3.64 -12.27 -12.79
CA ILE A 54 4.50 -11.63 -11.78
C ILE A 54 5.96 -12.08 -11.84
N GLU A 55 6.30 -13.12 -12.60
CA GLU A 55 7.64 -13.72 -12.59
C GLU A 55 8.75 -12.72 -12.93
N LYS A 56 8.59 -11.96 -14.03
CA LYS A 56 9.57 -10.94 -14.44
C LYS A 56 9.74 -9.82 -13.40
N PRO A 57 8.66 -9.17 -12.91
CA PRO A 57 8.75 -8.20 -11.81
C PRO A 57 9.34 -8.81 -10.52
N ALA A 58 8.91 -10.01 -10.14
CA ALA A 58 9.40 -10.69 -8.94
C ALA A 58 10.89 -10.97 -9.01
N ASN A 59 11.40 -11.37 -10.19
CA ASN A 59 12.84 -11.55 -10.41
C ASN A 59 13.61 -10.23 -10.26
N ALA A 60 13.07 -9.11 -10.76
CA ALA A 60 13.67 -7.79 -10.54
C ALA A 60 13.69 -7.38 -9.06
N TRP A 61 12.80 -7.92 -8.24
CA TRP A 61 12.68 -7.61 -6.80
C TRP A 61 13.35 -8.64 -5.88
N ARG A 62 13.97 -9.69 -6.42
CA ARG A 62 14.59 -10.77 -5.61
C ARG A 62 15.65 -10.29 -4.64
N GLY A 63 16.30 -9.16 -4.92
CA GLY A 63 17.33 -8.56 -4.05
C GLY A 63 16.78 -7.91 -2.78
N GLY A 64 15.46 -7.80 -2.62
CA GLY A 64 14.84 -7.06 -1.52
C GLY A 64 14.81 -5.54 -1.74
N ASP A 65 15.10 -5.08 -2.95
CA ASP A 65 15.06 -3.68 -3.32
C ASP A 65 13.62 -3.13 -3.31
N SER A 66 13.47 -1.89 -2.86
CA SER A 66 12.18 -1.20 -2.90
C SER A 66 11.78 -0.83 -4.34
N TRP A 67 10.48 -0.71 -4.62
CA TRP A 67 9.99 -0.22 -5.93
C TRP A 67 10.64 1.11 -6.35
N ARG A 68 10.88 2.01 -5.39
CA ARG A 68 11.56 3.29 -5.63
C ARG A 68 12.99 3.07 -6.14
N SER A 69 13.71 2.10 -5.58
CA SER A 69 15.07 1.74 -6.02
C SER A 69 15.07 1.16 -7.44
N VAL A 70 14.13 0.26 -7.73
CA VAL A 70 14.01 -0.39 -9.05
C VAL A 70 13.63 0.59 -10.15
N MET A 71 12.68 1.51 -9.88
CA MET A 71 12.28 2.54 -10.85
C MET A 71 13.33 3.63 -11.03
N GLY A 72 14.15 3.91 -10.01
CA GLY A 72 15.31 4.79 -10.15
C GLY A 72 16.37 4.26 -11.14
N LEU A 73 16.52 2.93 -11.22
CA LEU A 73 17.40 2.28 -12.20
C LEU A 73 16.84 2.31 -13.63
N ALA A 74 15.52 2.22 -13.79
CA ALA A 74 14.86 2.28 -15.10
C ALA A 74 14.95 3.68 -15.76
N GLY A 75 15.21 4.74 -14.98
CA GLY A 75 15.33 6.11 -15.48
C GLY A 75 16.70 6.52 -16.02
N SER A 76 17.72 5.65 -15.96
CA SER A 76 19.09 5.97 -16.42
C SER A 76 19.43 5.39 -17.80
N GLY A 77 18.42 5.11 -18.63
CA GLY A 77 18.58 4.49 -19.95
C GLY A 77 17.90 5.25 -21.08
N ASN A 78 18.29 6.52 -21.28
CA ASN A 78 18.50 7.20 -22.59
C ASN A 78 18.88 8.66 -22.37
#